data_AF-A0A5N7ZAD6-F1
#
_entry.id   AF-A0A5N7ZAD6-F1
#
_cell.length_a   1.000
_cell.length_b   1.000
_cell.length_c   1.000
_cell.angle_alpha   90.00
_cell.angle_beta   90.00
_cell.angle_gamma   90.00
#
_symmetry.space_group_name_H-M   'P 1'
#
loop_
_entity.id
_entity.type
_entity.pdbx_description
1 polymer ?
#
loop_
_entity_poly.entity_id
_entity_poly.type
_entity_poly.pdbx_seq_one_letter_code
_entity_poly.pdbx_strand_id
1 'polypeptide(L)'
;MKEKLKKTTGILLPLLLGVFLVYYAYNKFTPEQLDEMKSYFRNANYNYILISTFFSLVSLLARGYRWRYSLEHMGYFSPFKTNLAAVCIGYLMNLTIPRSGEVSRALIVKKYKDVPFDKAFGSIIAERVIDLVILLALMFT
;
A
#
# COMPACT_ATOMS: atom_id res chain seq x y z
N MET A 1 13.28 30.24 9.99
CA MET A 1 13.40 29.44 11.22
C MET A 1 12.06 28.81 11.65
N LYS A 2 10.95 29.56 11.70
CA LYS A 2 9.59 29.05 12.00
C LYS A 2 9.14 27.86 11.12
N GLU A 3 9.41 27.91 9.81
CA GLU A 3 9.03 26.84 8.87
C GLU A 3 9.74 25.50 9.12
N LYS A 4 11.04 25.53 9.45
CA LYS A 4 11.78 24.31 9.83
C LYS A 4 11.27 23.75 11.15
N LEU A 5 10.98 24.61 12.13
CA LEU A 5 10.46 24.19 13.44
C LEU A 5 9.08 23.52 13.30
N LYS A 6 8.17 24.11 12.52
CA LYS A 6 6.83 23.56 12.25
C LYS A 6 6.91 22.19 11.54
N LYS A 7 7.83 22.04 10.59
CA LYS A 7 8.06 20.77 9.86
C LYS A 7 8.68 19.70 10.75
N THR A 8 9.63 20.05 11.60
CA THR A 8 10.24 19.11 12.55
C THR A 8 9.23 18.66 13.60
N THR A 9 8.45 19.57 14.20
CA THR A 9 7.40 19.19 15.16
C THR A 9 6.33 18.30 14.53
N GLY A 10 5.95 18.54 13.28
CA GLY A 10 4.98 17.70 12.56
C GLY A 10 5.43 16.25 12.32
N ILE A 11 6.74 15.98 12.33
CA ILE A 11 7.31 14.63 12.19
C ILE A 11 7.65 14.04 13.57
N LEU A 12 8.27 14.84 14.44
CA LEU A 12 8.76 14.39 15.75
C LEU A 12 7.61 14.03 16.70
N LEU A 13 6.51 14.79 16.65
CA LEU A 13 5.37 14.60 17.54
C LEU A 13 4.67 13.25 17.29
N PRO A 14 4.24 12.87 16.05
CA PRO A 14 3.68 11.55 15.79
C PRO A 14 4.62 10.40 16.12
N LEU A 15 5.92 10.57 15.87
CA LEU A 15 6.94 9.54 16.11
C LEU A 15 7.11 9.29 17.62
N LEU A 16 7.20 10.36 18.42
CA LEU A 16 7.22 10.28 19.88
C LEU A 16 5.92 9.69 20.44
N LEU A 17 4.76 10.08 19.89
CA LEU A 17 3.47 9.53 20.27
C LEU A 17 3.41 8.03 19.98
N GLY A 18 3.91 7.59 18.82
CA GLY A 18 3.99 6.18 18.44
C GLY A 18 4.86 5.38 19.41
N VAL A 19 6.07 5.86 19.72
CA VAL A 19 6.97 5.21 20.69
C VAL A 19 6.35 5.18 22.08
N PHE A 20 5.74 6.27 22.52
CA PHE A 20 5.05 6.35 23.80
C PHE A 20 3.89 5.34 23.89
N LEU A 21 3.07 5.23 22.85
CA LEU A 21 1.97 4.27 22.80
C LEU A 21 2.46 2.83 22.81
N VAL A 22 3.54 2.51 22.09
CA VAL A 22 4.15 1.17 22.11
C VAL A 22 4.70 0.85 23.50
N TYR A 23 5.42 1.77 24.13
CA TYR A 23 5.94 1.60 25.48
C TYR A 23 4.81 1.44 26.50
N TYR A 24 3.79 2.29 26.43
CA TYR A 24 2.62 2.21 27.31
C TYR A 24 1.87 0.89 27.14
N ALA A 25 1.66 0.43 25.91
CA ALA A 25 1.05 -0.86 25.63
C ALA A 25 1.89 -2.00 26.19
N TYR A 26 3.21 -1.97 26.02
CA TYR A 26 4.12 -3.02 26.51
C TYR A 26 4.11 -3.13 28.04
N ASN A 27 4.09 -1.99 28.76
CA ASN A 27 4.02 -1.99 30.24
C ASN A 27 2.68 -2.49 30.79
N LYS A 28 1.63 -2.60 29.97
CA LYS A 28 0.36 -3.20 30.39
C LYS A 28 0.36 -4.73 30.36
N PHE A 29 1.35 -5.37 29.73
CA PHE A 29 1.40 -6.82 29.65
C PHE A 29 2.01 -7.43 30.91
N THR A 30 1.35 -8.44 31.47
CA THR A 30 1.87 -9.27 32.55
C THR A 30 2.99 -10.19 32.01
N PRO A 31 3.99 -10.62 32.81
CA PRO A 31 5.02 -11.55 32.37
C PRO A 31 4.47 -12.84 31.72
N GLU A 32 3.35 -13.36 32.24
CA GLU A 32 2.68 -14.54 31.65
C GLU A 32 2.18 -14.27 30.22
N GLN A 33 1.60 -13.10 29.95
CA GLN A 33 1.10 -12.74 28.62
C GLN A 33 2.23 -12.57 27.61
N LEU A 34 3.40 -12.09 28.06
CA LEU A 34 4.59 -12.01 27.21
C LEU A 34 5.11 -13.40 26.82
N ASP A 35 5.08 -14.37 27.73
CA ASP A 35 5.47 -15.74 27.44
C ASP A 35 4.43 -16.47 26.58
N GLU A 36 3.14 -16.21 26.79
CA GLU A 36 2.07 -16.67 25.91
C GLU A 36 2.24 -16.13 24.49
N MET A 37 2.54 -14.83 24.35
CA MET A 37 2.82 -14.20 23.06
C MET A 37 4.00 -14.86 22.34
N LYS A 38 5.11 -15.13 23.03
CA LYS A 38 6.26 -15.87 22.47
C LYS A 38 5.87 -17.28 22.04
N SER A 39 5.03 -17.95 22.83
CA SER A 39 4.51 -19.28 22.50
C SER A 39 3.70 -19.26 21.20
N TYR A 40 2.87 -18.23 20.99
CA TYR A 40 2.14 -18.06 19.73
C TYR A 40 3.07 -17.91 18.52
N PHE A 41 4.13 -17.11 18.62
CA PHE A 41 5.10 -17.01 17.52
C PHE A 41 5.82 -18.34 17.26
N ARG A 42 6.12 -19.13 18.30
CA ARG A 42 6.83 -20.41 18.14
C ARG A 42 5.96 -21.50 17.55
N ASN A 43 4.69 -21.56 17.95
CA ASN A 43 3.75 -22.60 17.56
C ASN A 43 2.86 -22.21 16.36
N ALA A 44 2.97 -20.97 15.86
CA ALA A 44 2.23 -20.52 14.70
C ALA A 44 2.52 -21.40 13.48
N ASN A 45 1.47 -21.74 12.74
CA ASN A 45 1.62 -22.47 11.50
C ASN A 45 2.02 -21.51 10.37
N TYR A 46 3.32 -21.46 10.08
CA TYR A 46 3.91 -20.63 9.03
C TYR A 46 3.42 -20.96 7.62
N ASN A 47 2.76 -22.11 7.39
CA ASN A 47 2.18 -22.44 6.09
C ASN A 47 1.12 -21.41 5.67
N TYR A 48 0.34 -20.89 6.63
CA TYR A 48 -0.65 -19.84 6.31
C TYR A 48 0.01 -18.53 5.87
N ILE A 49 1.17 -18.18 6.46
CA ILE A 49 1.95 -17.01 6.04
C ILE A 49 2.47 -17.21 4.62
N LEU A 50 2.97 -18.41 4.31
CA LEU A 50 3.47 -18.74 2.98
C LEU A 50 2.37 -18.68 1.92
N ILE A 51 1.21 -19.29 2.21
CA ILE A 51 0.04 -19.26 1.31
C ILE A 51 -0.45 -17.83 1.10
N SER A 52 -0.60 -17.05 2.18
CA SER A 52 -1.01 -15.65 2.11
C SER A 52 -0.02 -14.80 1.28
N THR A 53 1.28 -15.02 1.48
CA THR A 53 2.33 -14.34 0.72
C THR A 53 2.25 -14.70 -0.77
N PHE A 54 2.04 -15.97 -1.10
CA PHE A 54 1.87 -16.42 -2.47
C PHE A 54 0.67 -15.74 -3.15
N PHE A 55 -0.51 -15.76 -2.52
CA PHE A 55 -1.70 -15.09 -3.06
C PHE A 55 -1.52 -13.57 -3.15
N SER A 56 -0.79 -12.96 -2.22
CA SER A 56 -0.47 -11.53 -2.26
C SER A 56 0.41 -11.18 -3.47
N LEU A 57 1.43 -11.99 -3.77
CA LEU A 57 2.27 -11.84 -4.96
C LEU A 57 1.46 -12.02 -6.25
N VAL A 58 0.60 -13.04 -6.31
CA VAL A 58 -0.29 -13.25 -7.46
C VAL A 58 -1.23 -12.06 -7.64
N SER A 59 -1.76 -11.49 -6.55
CA SER A 59 -2.59 -10.27 -6.60
C SER A 59 -1.84 -9.08 -7.20
N LEU A 60 -0.57 -8.88 -6.82
CA LEU A 60 0.29 -7.82 -7.40
C LEU A 60 0.49 -7.99 -8.91
N LEU A 61 0.75 -9.23 -9.35
CA LEU A 61 0.87 -9.57 -10.76
C LEU A 61 -0.43 -9.30 -11.52
N ALA A 62 -1.56 -9.77 -11.00
CA ALA A 62 -2.88 -9.56 -11.61
C ALA A 62 -3.22 -8.07 -11.74
N ARG A 63 -2.90 -7.26 -10.73
CA ARG A 63 -3.10 -5.79 -10.76
C ARG A 63 -2.24 -5.11 -11.81
N GLY A 64 -0.98 -5.48 -11.92
CA GLY A 64 -0.08 -4.97 -12.96
C GLY A 64 -0.56 -5.32 -14.37
N TYR A 65 -1.11 -6.53 -14.54
CA TYR A 65 -1.66 -7.02 -15.81
C TYR A 65 -2.94 -6.30 -16.18
N ARG A 66 -3.92 -6.24 -15.27
CA ARG A 66 -5.19 -5.54 -15.50
C ARG A 66 -4.98 -4.08 -15.88
N TRP A 67 -4.05 -3.40 -15.21
CA TRP A 67 -3.80 -2.00 -15.50
C TRP A 67 -3.14 -1.75 -16.85
N ARG A 68 -2.35 -2.71 -17.35
CA ARG A 68 -1.89 -2.67 -18.74
C ARG A 68 -3.06 -2.58 -19.72
N TYR A 69 -4.07 -3.42 -19.56
CA TYR A 69 -5.26 -3.36 -20.42
C TYR A 69 -5.96 -2.01 -20.31
N SER A 70 -6.13 -1.48 -19.11
CA SER A 70 -6.78 -0.19 -18.91
C SER A 70 -6.04 0.95 -19.65
N LEU A 71 -4.71 0.96 -19.61
CA LEU A 71 -3.89 1.93 -20.35
C LEU A 71 -3.94 1.73 -21.87
N GLU A 72 -3.93 0.48 -22.31
CA GLU A 72 -3.93 0.10 -23.73
C GLU A 72 -5.24 0.51 -24.42
N HIS A 73 -6.39 0.38 -23.74
CA HIS A 73 -7.69 0.87 -24.24
C HIS A 73 -7.75 2.40 -24.38
N MET A 74 -6.88 3.13 -23.67
CA MET A 74 -6.76 4.59 -23.81
C MET A 74 -5.73 4.99 -24.89
N GLY A 75 -5.17 4.02 -25.63
CA GLY A 75 -4.17 4.25 -26.68
C GLY A 75 -2.73 4.34 -26.17
N TYR A 76 -2.47 4.01 -24.90
CA TYR A 76 -1.14 4.07 -24.31
C TYR A 76 -0.56 2.68 -24.06
N PHE A 77 0.49 2.34 -24.81
CA PHE A 77 1.16 1.06 -24.65
C PHE A 77 2.18 1.10 -23.51
N SER A 78 1.91 0.37 -22.42
CA SER A 78 2.86 0.17 -21.33
C SER A 78 3.17 -1.32 -21.12
N PRO A 79 4.44 -1.75 -21.16
CA PRO A 79 4.83 -3.12 -20.87
C PRO A 79 4.39 -3.56 -19.47
N PHE A 80 3.97 -4.82 -19.35
CA PHE A 80 3.58 -5.43 -18.08
C PHE A 80 4.62 -5.22 -16.97
N LYS A 81 5.92 -5.37 -17.28
CA LYS A 81 7.01 -5.19 -16.31
C LYS A 81 7.05 -3.77 -15.73
N THR A 82 6.84 -2.74 -16.55
CA THR A 82 6.81 -1.35 -16.11
C THR A 82 5.60 -1.07 -15.24
N ASN A 83 4.43 -1.58 -15.62
CA ASN A 83 3.21 -1.44 -14.83
C ASN A 83 3.30 -2.17 -13.49
N LEU A 84 3.86 -3.38 -13.47
CA LEU A 84 4.11 -4.13 -12.25
C LEU A 84 5.07 -3.38 -11.32
N ALA A 85 6.18 -2.86 -11.84
CA ALA A 85 7.11 -2.07 -11.06
C ALA A 85 6.46 -0.80 -10.48
N ALA A 86 5.65 -0.09 -11.28
CA ALA A 86 4.91 1.08 -10.82
C ALA A 86 3.90 0.74 -9.72
N VAL A 87 3.23 -0.42 -9.80
CA VAL A 87 2.34 -0.93 -8.74
C VAL A 87 3.13 -1.23 -7.47
N CYS A 88 4.23 -1.99 -7.57
CA CYS A 88 5.06 -2.34 -6.41
C CYS A 88 5.62 -1.10 -5.71
N ILE A 89 6.12 -0.12 -6.48
CA ILE A 89 6.62 1.15 -5.92
C ILE A 89 5.47 1.95 -5.31
N GLY A 90 4.28 1.94 -5.90
CA GLY A 90 3.09 2.54 -5.30
C GLY A 90 2.76 1.94 -3.94
N TYR A 91 2.79 0.60 -3.81
CA TYR A 91 2.58 -0.06 -2.53
C TYR A 91 3.69 0.27 -1.51
N LEU A 92 4.95 0.32 -1.95
CA LEU A 92 6.06 0.73 -1.09
C LEU A 92 5.88 2.17 -0.57
N MET A 93 5.48 3.09 -1.44
CA MET A 93 5.22 4.48 -1.08
C MET A 93 4.03 4.64 -0.12
N ASN A 94 3.02 3.79 -0.21
CA ASN A 94 1.93 3.76 0.76
C ASN A 94 2.38 3.34 2.17
N LEU A 95 3.49 2.61 2.32
CA LEU A 95 4.06 2.28 3.63
C LEU A 95 4.77 3.48 4.27
N THR A 96 5.28 4.42 3.47
CA THR A 96 6.03 5.58 3.96
C THR A 96 5.13 6.79 4.16
N ILE A 97 4.34 7.14 3.14
CA ILE A 97 3.39 8.25 3.17
C ILE A 97 2.02 7.72 2.76
N PRO A 98 1.03 7.74 3.67
CA PRO A 98 -0.30 7.22 3.35
C PRO A 98 -0.89 7.94 2.13
N ARG A 99 -1.48 7.16 1.22
CA ARG A 99 -2.11 7.60 -0.05
C ARG A 99 -1.16 8.22 -1.09
N SER A 100 0.15 8.22 -0.87
CA SER A 100 1.11 8.72 -1.87
C SER A 100 1.33 7.75 -3.05
N GLY A 101 1.06 6.45 -2.83
CA GLY A 101 1.37 5.40 -3.79
C GLY A 101 0.64 5.49 -5.12
N GLU A 102 -0.58 6.02 -5.10
CA GLU A 102 -1.41 6.19 -6.31
C GLU A 102 -0.83 7.25 -7.24
N VAL A 103 -0.36 8.35 -6.66
CA VAL A 103 0.35 9.42 -7.39
C VAL A 103 1.69 8.89 -7.90
N SER A 104 2.45 8.17 -7.07
CA SER A 104 3.75 7.59 -7.46
C SER A 104 3.64 6.65 -8.66
N ARG A 105 2.60 5.81 -8.71
CA ARG A 105 2.36 4.88 -9.82
C ARG A 105 2.12 5.64 -11.14
N ALA A 106 1.31 6.68 -11.13
CA ALA A 106 1.06 7.51 -12.31
C ALA A 106 2.32 8.26 -12.79
N LEU A 107 3.14 8.76 -11.85
CA LEU A 107 4.40 9.44 -12.15
C LEU A 107 5.43 8.52 -12.81
N ILE A 108 5.51 7.25 -12.38
CA ILE A 108 6.45 6.28 -12.94
C ILE A 108 6.11 5.98 -14.40
N VAL A 109 4.83 5.72 -14.70
CA VAL A 109 4.45 5.42 -16.09
C VAL A 109 4.56 6.64 -16.99
N LYS A 110 4.31 7.85 -16.46
CA LYS A 110 4.66 9.09 -17.17
C LYS A 110 6.16 9.18 -17.47
N LYS A 111 7.02 8.90 -16.49
CA LYS A 111 8.48 9.03 -16.64
C LYS A 111 9.09 8.01 -17.60
N TYR A 112 8.60 6.77 -17.61
CA TYR A 112 9.23 5.66 -18.36
C TYR A 112 8.53 5.32 -19.68
N LYS A 113 7.29 5.78 -19.88
CA LYS A 113 6.45 5.42 -21.04
C LYS A 113 5.65 6.60 -21.60
N ASP A 114 5.96 7.83 -21.19
CA ASP A 114 5.34 9.08 -21.67
C ASP A 114 3.80 9.09 -21.64
N VAL A 115 3.20 8.28 -20.76
CA VAL A 115 1.75 8.30 -20.55
C VAL A 115 1.39 9.59 -19.80
N PRO A 116 0.46 10.42 -20.30
CA PRO A 116 0.05 11.62 -19.61
C PRO A 116 -0.43 11.32 -18.19
N PHE A 117 0.01 12.14 -17.23
CA PHE A 117 -0.31 11.97 -15.81
C PHE A 117 -1.82 11.89 -15.60
N ASP A 118 -2.59 12.78 -16.24
CA ASP A 118 -4.03 12.88 -16.04
C ASP A 118 -4.77 11.61 -16.49
N LYS A 119 -4.29 10.97 -17.56
CA LYS A 119 -4.84 9.71 -18.06
C LYS A 119 -4.47 8.54 -17.16
N ALA A 120 -3.20 8.46 -16.77
CA ALA A 120 -2.73 7.42 -15.85
C ALA A 120 -3.42 7.53 -14.48
N PHE A 121 -3.48 8.73 -13.90
CA PHE A 121 -4.10 8.99 -12.61
C PHE A 121 -5.62 8.81 -12.66
N GLY A 122 -6.28 9.29 -13.72
CA GLY A 122 -7.72 9.06 -13.96
C GLY A 122 -8.08 7.58 -14.02
N SER A 123 -7.26 6.75 -14.67
CA SER A 123 -7.48 5.29 -14.69
C SER A 123 -7.41 4.64 -13.31
N ILE A 124 -6.53 5.13 -12.44
CA ILE A 124 -6.37 4.62 -11.07
C ILE A 124 -7.58 5.02 -10.22
N ILE A 125 -8.06 6.26 -10.35
CA ILE A 125 -9.27 6.70 -9.65
C ILE A 125 -10.48 5.91 -10.14
N ALA A 126 -10.64 5.75 -11.46
CA ALA A 126 -11.74 4.98 -12.03
C ALA A 126 -11.73 3.53 -11.51
N GLU A 127 -10.55 2.91 -11.44
CA GLU A 127 -10.34 1.60 -10.81
C GLU A 127 -10.88 1.59 -9.37
N ARG A 128 -10.54 2.58 -8.54
CA ARG A 128 -11.00 2.66 -7.14
C ARG A 128 -12.50 2.88 -7.00
N VAL A 129 -13.09 3.71 -7.85
CA VAL A 129 -14.53 3.96 -7.85
C VAL A 129 -15.28 2.68 -8.19
N ILE A 130 -14.83 1.94 -9.21
CA ILE A 130 -15.42 0.65 -9.58
C ILE A 130 -15.29 -0.35 -8.42
N ASP A 131 -14.10 -0.46 -7.81
CA ASP A 131 -13.88 -1.34 -6.66
C ASP A 131 -14.83 -1.00 -5.50
N LEU A 132 -15.06 0.29 -5.24
CA LEU A 132 -15.98 0.76 -4.19
C LEU A 132 -17.45 0.47 -4.54
N VAL A 133 -17.87 0.68 -5.78
CA VAL A 133 -19.24 0.36 -6.22
C VAL A 133 -19.52 -1.13 -6.09
N ILE A 134 -18.58 -1.98 -6.50
CA ILE A 134 -18.71 -3.45 -6.35
C ILE A 134 -18.77 -3.83 -4.88
N LEU A 135 -17.92 -3.25 -4.04
CA LEU A 135 -17.94 -3.50 -2.59
C LEU A 135 -19.31 -3.15 -1.99
N LEU A 136 -19.85 -1.97 -2.31
CA LEU A 136 -21.17 -1.56 -1.84
C LEU A 136 -22.26 -2.49 -2.34
N ALA A 137 -22.24 -2.88 -3.61
CA ALA A 137 -23.22 -3.81 -4.18
C ALA A 137 -23.21 -5.16 -3.45
N LEU A 138 -22.03 -5.71 -3.16
CA LEU A 138 -21.89 -6.97 -2.41
C LEU A 138 -22.30 -6.85 -0.94
N MET A 139 -22.20 -5.66 -0.34
CA MET A 139 -22.63 -5.44 1.05
C MET A 139 -24.14 -5.27 1.20
N PHE A 140 -24.81 -4.72 0.19
CA PHE A 140 -26.26 -4.47 0.20
C PHE A 140 -27.09 -5.60 -0.45
N THR A 141 -26.43 -6.63 -0.99
CA THR A 141 -27.05 -7.87 -1.50
C THR A 141 -26.91 -8.96 -0.46
#